data_AF-A0A5E4FKD9-F1
#
_entry.id   AF-A0A5E4FKD9-F1
#
_cell.length_a   1.000
_cell.length_b   1.000
_cell.length_c   1.000
_cell.angle_alpha   90.00
_cell.angle_beta   90.00
_cell.angle_gamma   90.00
#
_symmetry.space_group_name_H-M   'P 1'
#
loop_
_entity.id
_entity.type
_entity.pdbx_description
1 polymer ?
#
loop_
_entity_poly.entity_id
_entity_poly.type
_entity_poly.pdbx_seq_one_letter_code
_entity_poly.pdbx_strand_id
1 'polypeptide(L)'
;MGTFQSFRKAYGALKDSTKVGLIKVNSEFKDLDIATVKATSHVECPPKERHVRNVAYCIHAPAKRLSKTRSWIVAIKTLIVIHRTLREGDPTFREELLNYSQRGHILQISNFKDDSSPLAWDCSAWVRTYALFLEERLEGFQVLKYDI
;
A
#
# COMPACT_ATOMS: atom_id res chain seq x y z
N MET A 1 4.69 6.62 29.97
CA MET A 1 4.08 5.99 28.77
C MET A 1 4.54 6.59 27.41
N GLY A 2 5.40 7.63 27.34
CA GLY A 2 5.77 8.29 26.07
C GLY A 2 7.03 7.79 25.33
N THR A 3 7.84 6.91 25.94
CA THR A 3 9.15 6.51 25.39
C THR A 3 9.03 5.46 24.29
N PHE A 4 8.30 4.37 24.50
CA PHE A 4 8.16 3.28 23.53
C PHE A 4 7.49 3.70 22.20
N GLN A 5 6.48 4.58 22.25
CA GLN A 5 5.85 5.11 21.04
C GLN A 5 6.82 6.00 20.23
N SER A 6 7.61 6.84 20.91
CA SER A 6 8.62 7.70 20.28
C SER A 6 9.74 6.88 19.62
N PHE A 7 10.23 5.84 20.30
CA PHE A 7 11.23 4.91 19.73
C PHE A 7 10.72 4.20 18.48
N ARG A 8 9.45 3.77 18.49
CA ARG A 8 8.84 3.11 17.33
C ARG A 8 8.70 4.05 16.14
N LYS A 9 8.24 5.28 16.37
CA LYS A 9 8.15 6.29 15.30
C LYS A 9 9.54 6.62 14.74
N ALA A 10 10.54 6.75 15.59
CA ALA A 10 11.93 6.95 15.18
C ALA A 10 12.47 5.76 14.37
N TYR A 11 12.22 4.52 14.80
CA TYR A 11 12.62 3.31 14.07
C TYR A 11 11.96 3.21 12.70
N GLY A 12 10.65 3.52 12.61
CA GLY A 12 9.93 3.58 11.34
C GLY A 12 10.51 4.61 10.37
N ALA A 13 10.81 5.81 10.88
CA ALA A 13 11.44 6.88 10.10
C ALA A 13 12.85 6.49 9.62
N LEU A 14 13.65 5.86 10.49
CA LEU A 14 14.96 5.30 10.14
C LEU A 14 14.84 4.26 9.02
N LYS A 15 13.91 3.31 9.14
CA LYS A 15 13.68 2.26 8.14
C LYS A 15 13.28 2.84 6.77
N ASP A 16 12.42 3.84 6.76
CA ASP A 16 12.04 4.52 5.52
C ASP A 16 13.21 5.29 4.91
N SER A 17 14.01 5.97 5.74
CA SER A 17 15.20 6.72 5.30
C SER A 17 16.27 5.80 4.71
N THR A 18 16.61 4.70 5.39
CA THR A 18 17.57 3.70 4.91
C THR A 18 17.09 3.10 3.59
N LYS A 19 15.79 2.81 3.46
CA LYS A 19 15.25 2.25 2.22
C LYS A 19 15.32 3.22 1.06
N VAL A 20 15.05 4.51 1.27
CA VAL A 20 15.26 5.57 0.26
C VAL A 20 16.72 5.65 -0.14
N GLY A 21 17.65 5.57 0.82
CA GLY A 21 19.10 5.55 0.55
C GLY A 21 19.51 4.38 -0.34
N LEU A 22 19.06 3.16 -0.01
CA LEU A 22 19.34 1.96 -0.80
C LEU A 22 18.78 2.04 -2.23
N ILE A 23 17.58 2.59 -2.40
CA ILE A 23 16.97 2.76 -3.73
C ILE A 23 17.80 3.71 -4.60
N LYS A 24 18.31 4.81 -4.03
CA LYS A 24 19.12 5.79 -4.78
C LYS A 24 20.38 5.19 -5.40
N VAL A 25 20.97 4.17 -4.77
CA VAL A 25 22.21 3.54 -5.23
C VAL A 25 22.00 2.28 -6.06
N ASN A 26 20.88 1.57 -5.90
CA ASN A 26 20.70 0.22 -6.46
C ASN A 26 19.46 0.02 -7.34
N SER A 27 18.61 1.03 -7.53
CA SER A 27 17.42 0.90 -8.39
C SER A 27 17.62 1.54 -9.75
N GLU A 28 17.12 0.87 -10.79
CA GLU A 28 16.99 1.40 -12.15
C GLU A 28 15.82 2.40 -12.26
N PHE A 29 14.77 2.24 -11.42
CA PHE A 29 13.56 3.08 -11.38
C PHE A 29 13.48 3.91 -10.09
N LYS A 30 14.52 4.71 -9.84
CA LYS A 30 14.74 5.40 -8.56
C LYS A 30 13.55 6.25 -8.11
N ASP A 31 12.98 7.07 -8.99
CA ASP A 31 11.92 8.01 -8.63
C ASP A 31 10.60 7.32 -8.26
N LEU A 32 10.26 6.23 -8.96
CA LEU A 32 9.08 5.42 -8.71
C LEU A 32 9.19 4.65 -7.38
N ASP A 33 10.32 4.01 -7.13
CA ASP A 33 10.57 3.28 -5.89
C ASP A 33 10.61 4.23 -4.67
N ILE A 34 11.21 5.41 -4.82
CA ILE A 34 11.22 6.45 -3.77
C ILE A 34 9.79 6.96 -3.53
N ALA A 35 9.01 7.22 -4.58
CA ALA A 35 7.62 7.64 -4.45
C ALA A 35 6.80 6.57 -3.71
N THR A 36 7.03 5.29 -3.99
CA THR A 36 6.39 4.15 -3.31
C THR A 36 6.70 4.15 -1.81
N VAL A 37 7.97 4.33 -1.43
CA VAL A 37 8.35 4.40 0.00
C VAL A 37 7.74 5.63 0.67
N LYS A 38 7.74 6.79 0.01
CA LYS A 38 7.18 8.03 0.57
C LYS A 38 5.65 8.00 0.72
N ALA A 39 4.95 7.37 -0.22
CA ALA A 39 3.50 7.17 -0.15
C ALA A 39 3.13 6.21 0.99
N THR A 40 4.00 5.25 1.31
CA THR A 40 3.76 4.15 2.26
C THR A 40 4.66 4.23 3.50
N SER A 41 4.98 5.46 3.93
CA SER A 41 5.83 5.70 5.11
C SER A 41 5.12 5.34 6.41
N HIS A 42 5.89 5.07 7.46
CA HIS A 42 5.38 4.72 8.80
C HIS A 42 4.78 5.91 9.57
N VAL A 43 4.76 7.11 8.97
CA VAL A 43 4.16 8.31 9.58
C VAL A 43 2.64 8.18 9.56
N GLU A 44 1.95 8.47 10.66
CA GLU A 44 0.49 8.40 10.78
C GLU A 44 -0.20 9.60 10.08
N CYS A 45 -0.06 9.70 8.76
CA CYS A 45 -0.73 10.72 7.94
C CYS A 45 -1.07 10.17 6.55
N PRO A 46 -2.12 10.69 5.87
CA PRO A 46 -2.46 10.25 4.52
C PRO A 46 -1.29 10.37 3.53
N PRO A 47 -1.20 9.49 2.51
CA PRO A 47 -0.22 9.64 1.44
C PRO A 47 -0.33 11.00 0.76
N LYS A 48 0.81 11.66 0.46
CA LYS A 48 0.83 12.92 -0.28
C LYS A 48 0.50 12.69 -1.75
N GLU A 49 -0.37 13.52 -2.30
CA GLU A 49 -0.96 13.38 -3.65
C GLU A 49 0.05 13.20 -4.78
N ARG A 50 1.13 13.98 -4.76
CA ARG A 50 2.23 13.89 -5.74
C ARG A 50 2.88 12.50 -5.82
N HIS A 51 2.93 11.75 -4.71
CA HIS A 51 3.52 10.41 -4.71
C HIS A 51 2.50 9.36 -5.14
N VAL A 52 1.20 9.58 -4.89
CA VAL A 52 0.13 8.69 -5.33
C VAL A 52 0.12 8.63 -6.86
N ARG A 53 0.16 9.78 -7.54
CA ARG A 53 0.19 9.87 -9.01
C ARG A 53 1.38 9.13 -9.64
N ASN A 54 2.56 9.23 -9.05
CA ASN A 54 3.75 8.57 -9.59
C ASN A 54 3.70 7.04 -9.39
N VAL A 55 3.14 6.56 -8.27
CA VAL A 55 3.01 5.13 -7.97
C VAL A 55 1.85 4.50 -8.76
N ALA A 56 0.86 5.30 -9.14
CA ALA A 56 -0.27 4.93 -9.98
C ALA A 56 0.11 4.48 -11.39
N TYR A 57 1.37 4.51 -11.81
CA TYR A 57 1.79 3.96 -13.11
C TYR A 57 2.49 2.60 -12.98
N CYS A 58 2.58 2.02 -11.79
CA CYS A 58 3.23 0.73 -11.59
C CYS A 58 2.56 -0.08 -10.48
N ILE A 59 1.55 -0.88 -10.84
CA ILE A 59 0.76 -1.73 -9.93
C ILE A 59 1.63 -2.70 -9.11
N HIS A 60 2.73 -3.16 -9.70
CA HIS A 60 3.64 -4.09 -9.06
C HIS A 60 4.32 -3.50 -7.80
N ALA A 61 4.60 -2.20 -7.77
CA ALA A 61 5.26 -1.55 -6.65
C ALA A 61 4.43 -1.53 -5.35
N PRO A 62 3.16 -1.06 -5.34
CA PRO A 62 2.30 -1.14 -4.17
C PRO A 62 1.96 -2.59 -3.80
N ALA A 63 1.67 -3.47 -4.75
CA ALA A 63 1.41 -4.89 -4.47
C ALA A 63 2.60 -5.57 -3.75
N LYS A 64 3.82 -5.36 -4.24
CA LYS A 64 5.06 -5.87 -3.62
C LYS A 64 5.35 -5.23 -2.25
N ARG A 65 4.93 -3.98 -2.03
CA ARG A 65 5.04 -3.32 -0.72
C ARG A 65 4.08 -3.96 0.29
N LEU A 66 2.86 -4.25 -0.13
CA LEU A 66 1.82 -4.87 0.69
C LEU A 66 2.23 -6.27 1.16
N SER A 67 2.75 -7.11 0.26
CA SER A 67 3.13 -8.49 0.58
C SER A 67 4.32 -8.62 1.56
N LYS A 68 5.12 -7.56 1.71
CA LYS A 68 6.32 -7.57 2.57
C LYS A 68 6.16 -6.84 3.89
N THR A 69 5.10 -6.05 4.06
CA THR A 69 4.93 -5.25 5.28
C THR A 69 4.26 -6.06 6.40
N ARG A 70 4.70 -5.84 7.63
CA ARG A 70 4.01 -6.28 8.85
C ARG A 70 3.40 -5.10 9.62
N SER A 71 3.55 -3.88 9.11
CA SER A 71 3.02 -2.67 9.75
C SER A 71 1.64 -2.33 9.21
N TRP A 72 0.64 -2.21 10.09
CA TRP A 72 -0.73 -1.89 9.71
C TRP A 72 -0.83 -0.52 9.01
N ILE A 73 -0.04 0.47 9.44
CA ILE A 73 0.00 1.82 8.85
C ILE A 73 0.45 1.74 7.39
N VAL A 74 1.50 0.98 7.12
CA VAL A 74 2.02 0.81 5.76
C VAL A 74 0.99 0.08 4.91
N ALA A 75 0.40 -1.00 5.44
CA ALA A 75 -0.60 -1.79 4.74
C ALA A 75 -1.83 -0.94 4.36
N ILE A 76 -2.42 -0.22 5.33
CA ILE A 76 -3.62 0.59 5.07
C ILE A 76 -3.33 1.71 4.06
N LYS A 77 -2.17 2.35 4.13
CA LYS A 77 -1.78 3.37 3.13
C LYS A 77 -1.61 2.78 1.74
N THR A 78 -1.04 1.59 1.64
CA THR A 78 -0.92 0.89 0.36
C THR A 78 -2.30 0.57 -0.21
N LEU A 79 -3.24 0.09 0.60
CA LEU A 79 -4.62 -0.13 0.17
C LEU A 79 -5.32 1.18 -0.26
N ILE A 80 -5.11 2.29 0.46
CA ILE A 80 -5.63 3.62 0.07
C ILE A 80 -5.07 4.05 -1.29
N VAL A 81 -3.77 3.83 -1.54
CA VAL A 81 -3.17 4.12 -2.84
C VAL A 81 -3.86 3.28 -3.92
N ILE A 82 -3.99 1.96 -3.73
CA ILE A 82 -4.65 1.07 -4.69
C ILE A 82 -6.09 1.51 -4.96
N HIS A 83 -6.85 1.84 -3.92
CA HIS A 83 -8.21 2.34 -4.06
C HIS A 83 -8.30 3.64 -4.86
N ARG A 84 -7.42 4.62 -4.59
CA ARG A 84 -7.39 5.87 -5.35
C ARG A 84 -7.06 5.61 -6.81
N THR A 85 -6.09 4.73 -7.07
CA THR A 85 -5.73 4.38 -8.44
C THR A 85 -6.85 3.65 -9.18
N LEU A 86 -7.69 2.89 -8.47
CA LEU A 86 -8.89 2.28 -9.05
C LEU A 86 -9.96 3.31 -9.43
N ARG A 87 -10.12 4.36 -8.62
CA ARG A 87 -11.16 5.38 -8.78
C ARG A 87 -10.78 6.49 -9.76
N GLU A 88 -9.51 6.88 -9.77
CA GLU A 88 -9.01 8.09 -10.44
C GLU A 88 -7.95 7.76 -11.52
N GLY A 89 -7.55 6.50 -11.66
CA GLY A 89 -6.62 6.05 -12.68
C GLY A 89 -7.24 6.07 -14.08
N ASP A 90 -6.37 6.10 -15.10
CA ASP A 90 -6.82 6.00 -16.48
C ASP A 90 -7.35 4.57 -16.80
N PRO A 91 -8.18 4.42 -17.85
CA PRO A 91 -8.74 3.11 -18.21
C PRO A 91 -7.69 2.01 -18.44
N THR A 92 -6.53 2.36 -19.02
CA THR A 92 -5.41 1.44 -19.30
C THR A 92 -4.82 0.89 -18.01
N PHE A 93 -4.61 1.76 -17.03
CA PHE A 93 -4.16 1.34 -15.70
C PHE A 93 -5.16 0.40 -15.03
N ARG A 94 -6.46 0.70 -15.10
CA ARG A 94 -7.48 -0.17 -14.51
C ARG A 94 -7.47 -1.55 -15.18
N GLU A 95 -7.32 -1.60 -16.49
CA GLU A 95 -7.20 -2.85 -17.23
C GLU A 95 -5.95 -3.66 -16.83
N GLU A 96 -4.80 -3.00 -16.70
CA GLU A 96 -3.57 -3.64 -16.21
C GLU A 96 -3.75 -4.21 -14.79
N LEU A 97 -4.44 -3.48 -13.91
CA LEU A 97 -4.71 -3.91 -12.54
C LEU A 97 -5.65 -5.11 -12.49
N LEU A 98 -6.67 -5.13 -13.33
CA LEU A 98 -7.57 -6.28 -13.49
C LEU A 98 -6.81 -7.50 -14.01
N ASN A 99 -5.99 -7.32 -15.05
CA ASN A 99 -5.15 -8.38 -15.61
C ASN A 99 -4.15 -8.92 -14.56
N TYR A 100 -3.61 -8.04 -13.72
CA TYR A 100 -2.75 -8.43 -12.62
C TYR A 100 -3.52 -9.20 -11.54
N SER A 101 -4.77 -8.83 -11.25
CA SER A 101 -5.64 -9.48 -10.26
C SER A 101 -6.06 -10.89 -10.71
N GLN A 102 -6.21 -11.10 -12.01
CA GLN A 102 -6.50 -12.42 -12.57
C GLN A 102 -5.32 -13.38 -12.47
N ARG A 103 -4.09 -12.86 -12.42
CA ARG A 103 -2.86 -13.68 -12.27
C ARG A 103 -2.59 -14.08 -10.82
N GLY A 104 -3.40 -13.60 -9.87
CA GLY A 104 -3.38 -13.99 -8.46
C GLY A 104 -4.08 -12.95 -7.59
N HIS A 105 -4.58 -13.36 -6.43
CA HIS A 105 -5.22 -12.47 -5.46
C HIS A 105 -4.20 -11.45 -4.89
N ILE A 106 -4.08 -10.29 -5.55
CA ILE A 106 -3.11 -9.23 -5.23
C ILE A 106 -3.19 -8.78 -3.77
N LEU A 107 -4.40 -8.85 -3.21
CA LEU A 107 -4.73 -8.34 -1.88
C LEU A 107 -5.01 -9.47 -0.90
N GLN A 108 -4.51 -10.69 -1.13
CA GLN A 108 -4.70 -11.85 -0.25
C GLN A 108 -3.90 -11.71 1.06
N ILE A 109 -4.29 -10.74 1.85
CA ILE A 109 -3.75 -10.39 3.15
C ILE A 109 -4.69 -10.83 4.26
N SER A 110 -5.51 -11.86 4.03
CA SER A 110 -6.47 -12.43 5.00
C SER A 110 -5.82 -12.84 6.33
N ASN A 111 -4.53 -13.17 6.30
CA ASN A 111 -3.72 -13.51 7.47
C ASN A 111 -2.88 -12.34 8.00
N PHE A 112 -3.07 -11.13 7.47
CA PHE A 112 -2.30 -9.96 7.91
C PHE A 112 -2.61 -9.63 9.37
N LYS A 113 -1.52 -9.43 10.12
CA LYS A 113 -1.57 -9.17 11.54
C LYS A 113 -0.34 -8.39 11.97
N ASP A 114 -0.56 -7.28 12.67
CA ASP A 114 0.45 -6.45 13.29
C ASP A 114 0.36 -6.55 14.82
N ASP A 115 1.18 -7.42 15.42
CA ASP A 115 1.18 -7.74 16.86
C ASP A 115 1.91 -6.72 17.74
N SER A 116 2.24 -5.57 17.19
CA SER A 116 3.15 -4.62 17.83
C SER A 116 2.49 -3.70 18.87
N SER A 117 1.15 -3.64 18.93
CA SER A 117 0.36 -3.01 19.99
C SER A 117 -1.10 -3.48 19.93
N PRO A 118 -1.89 -3.34 21.01
CA PRO A 118 -3.33 -3.66 20.97
C PRO A 118 -4.08 -2.91 19.86
N LEU A 119 -3.80 -1.60 19.70
CA LEU A 119 -4.35 -0.80 18.60
C LEU A 119 -3.96 -1.36 17.22
N ALA A 120 -2.71 -1.79 17.04
CA ALA A 120 -2.25 -2.36 15.78
C ALA A 120 -2.97 -3.69 15.44
N TRP A 121 -3.30 -4.46 16.48
CA TRP A 121 -4.09 -5.68 16.34
C TRP A 121 -5.52 -5.36 15.85
N ASP A 122 -6.19 -4.37 16.46
CA ASP A 122 -7.51 -3.90 16.01
C ASP A 122 -7.46 -3.34 14.58
N CYS A 123 -6.44 -2.53 14.27
CA CYS A 123 -6.23 -2.00 12.92
C CYS A 123 -5.93 -3.10 11.90
N SER A 124 -5.39 -4.24 12.30
CA SER A 124 -5.17 -5.37 11.40
C SER A 124 -6.49 -5.99 10.93
N ALA A 125 -7.56 -5.95 11.74
CA ALA A 125 -8.90 -6.33 11.28
C ALA A 125 -9.38 -5.37 10.19
N TRP A 126 -9.24 -4.06 10.39
CA TRP A 126 -9.58 -3.04 9.38
C TRP A 126 -8.82 -3.21 8.08
N VAL A 127 -7.51 -3.48 8.13
CA VAL A 127 -6.68 -3.73 6.94
C VAL A 127 -7.21 -4.93 6.15
N ARG A 128 -7.57 -6.03 6.82
CA ARG A 128 -8.12 -7.23 6.17
C ARG A 128 -9.49 -6.96 5.54
N THR A 129 -10.40 -6.32 6.27
CA THR A 129 -11.73 -5.97 5.75
C THR A 129 -11.64 -5.02 4.56
N TYR A 130 -10.72 -4.05 4.61
CA TYR A 130 -10.57 -3.10 3.50
C TYR A 130 -9.94 -3.73 2.26
N ALA A 131 -9.02 -4.68 2.44
CA ALA A 131 -8.49 -5.48 1.33
C ALA A 131 -9.60 -6.30 0.66
N LEU A 132 -10.42 -7.01 1.45
CA LEU A 132 -11.57 -7.77 0.95
C LEU A 132 -12.54 -6.87 0.17
N PHE A 133 -12.87 -5.68 0.70
CA PHE A 133 -13.70 -4.71 -0.02
C PHE A 133 -13.13 -4.33 -1.39
N LEU A 134 -11.81 -4.13 -1.50
CA LEU A 134 -11.19 -3.78 -2.77
C LEU A 134 -11.15 -4.97 -3.74
N GLU A 135 -10.98 -6.20 -3.25
CA GLU A 135 -11.09 -7.43 -4.06
C GLU A 135 -12.50 -7.57 -4.64
N GLU A 136 -13.53 -7.47 -3.80
CA GLU A 136 -14.94 -7.53 -4.21
C GLU A 136 -15.28 -6.42 -5.23
N ARG A 137 -14.76 -5.20 -5.04
CA ARG A 137 -14.95 -4.11 -6.01
C ARG A 137 -14.27 -4.41 -7.34
N LEU A 138 -13.07 -4.97 -7.34
CA LEU A 138 -12.34 -5.39 -8.55
C LEU A 138 -13.11 -6.48 -9.31
N GLU A 139 -13.63 -7.48 -8.60
CA GLU A 139 -14.45 -8.55 -9.17
C GLU A 139 -15.77 -8.01 -9.73
N GLY A 140 -16.46 -7.15 -8.97
CA GLY A 140 -17.67 -6.47 -9.44
C GLY A 140 -17.41 -5.65 -10.71
N PHE A 141 -16.29 -4.93 -10.75
CA PHE A 141 -15.88 -4.18 -11.93
C PHE A 141 -15.61 -5.10 -13.14
N GLN A 142 -14.99 -6.26 -12.93
CA GLN A 142 -14.73 -7.25 -13.97
C GLN A 142 -16.03 -7.78 -14.59
N VAL A 143 -17.03 -8.09 -13.76
CA VAL A 143 -18.33 -8.64 -14.19
C VAL A 143 -19.18 -7.57 -14.86
N LEU A 144 -19.31 -6.40 -14.25
CA LEU A 144 -20.25 -5.36 -14.66
C LEU A 144 -19.69 -4.44 -15.75
N LYS A 145 -18.37 -4.35 -15.92
CA LYS A 145 -17.68 -3.44 -16.86
C LYS A 145 -17.95 -1.95 -16.61
N TYR A 146 -18.66 -1.59 -15.54
CA TYR A 146 -18.85 -0.21 -15.06
C TYR A 146 -18.58 -0.13 -13.56
N ASP A 147 -18.19 1.06 -13.09
CA ASP A 147 -17.87 1.29 -11.68
C ASP A 147 -19.09 1.87 -10.95
N ILE A 148 -19.42 1.33 -9.77
CA ILE A 148 -20.52 1.80 -8.90
C ILE A 148 -19.97 2.81 -7.88
#